data_AF-A0A9P6YH52-F1
#
_entry.id   AF-A0A9P6YH52-F1
#
_cell.length_a   1.000
_cell.length_b   1.000
_cell.length_c   1.000
_cell.angle_alpha   90.00
_cell.angle_beta   90.00
_cell.angle_gamma   90.00
#
_symmetry.space_group_name_H-M   'P 1'
#
loop_
_entity.id
_entity.type
_entity.pdbx_description
1 polymer ?
#
loop_
_entity_poly.entity_id
_entity_poly.type
_entity_poly.pdbx_seq_one_letter_code
_entity_poly.pdbx_strand_id
1 'polypeptide(L)'
;MLYSWLVEHSLICWNAELAYGVPTYCAHNRVGRLSGQHFQSIIDLFLSSQQLIAPRMVVHEDLSLGSDHCPVTLSCLLPPPPQSAHPRLVWHLSRLSEPDCLYAPIFKERIKPFNLHLLDLVSPFGLLTNVRPDIQ
;
A
#
# COMPACT_ATOMS: atom_id res chain seq x y z
N MET A 1 21.96 -11.94 3.59
CA MET A 1 21.29 -10.77 4.20
C MET A 1 20.94 -9.79 3.09
N LEU A 2 19.71 -9.29 3.07
CA LEU A 2 19.00 -8.52 2.02
C LEU A 2 19.37 -8.79 0.54
N TYR A 3 20.55 -8.41 0.04
CA TYR A 3 20.93 -8.63 -1.37
C TYR A 3 20.74 -10.09 -1.81
N SER A 4 21.25 -11.05 -1.04
CA SER A 4 21.07 -12.48 -1.35
C SER A 4 19.59 -12.88 -1.41
N TRP A 5 18.76 -12.29 -0.54
CA TRP A 5 17.33 -12.55 -0.49
C TRP A 5 16.61 -11.95 -1.71
N LEU A 6 17.00 -10.74 -2.14
CA LEU A 6 16.49 -10.12 -3.37
C LEU A 6 16.82 -10.98 -4.60
N VAL A 7 18.06 -11.46 -4.69
CA VAL A 7 18.51 -12.33 -5.79
C VAL A 7 17.74 -13.66 -5.78
N GLU A 8 17.63 -14.30 -4.62
CA GLU A 8 16.88 -15.55 -4.44
C GLU A 8 15.42 -15.44 -4.86
N HIS A 9 14.79 -14.29 -4.59
CA HIS A 9 13.37 -14.04 -4.90
C HIS A 9 13.17 -13.30 -6.23
N SER A 10 14.23 -13.12 -7.03
CA SER A 10 14.19 -12.40 -8.31
C SER A 10 13.56 -11.01 -8.22
N LEU A 11 13.90 -10.27 -7.16
CA LEU A 11 13.43 -8.91 -6.94
C LEU A 11 14.40 -7.87 -7.49
N ILE A 12 13.86 -6.87 -8.15
CA ILE A 12 14.56 -5.71 -8.67
C ILE A 12 14.53 -4.61 -7.61
N CYS A 13 15.70 -4.04 -7.28
CA CYS A 13 15.82 -2.90 -6.40
C CYS A 13 15.87 -1.60 -7.21
N TRP A 14 14.76 -0.87 -7.28
CA TRP A 14 14.66 0.33 -8.11
C TRP A 14 15.50 1.50 -7.61
N ASN A 15 15.80 1.55 -6.32
CA ASN A 15 16.70 2.57 -5.77
C ASN A 15 18.10 2.45 -6.37
N ALA A 16 18.59 1.22 -6.57
CA ALA A 16 19.90 0.99 -7.14
C ALA A 16 19.96 1.38 -8.64
N GLU A 17 18.84 1.26 -9.35
CA GLU A 17 18.74 1.55 -10.79
C GLU A 17 18.45 3.03 -11.07
N LEU A 18 17.61 3.68 -10.27
CA LEU A 18 17.02 5.00 -10.58
C LEU A 18 17.47 6.13 -9.65
N ALA A 19 18.04 5.81 -8.49
CA ALA A 19 18.45 6.79 -7.48
C ALA A 19 19.73 6.34 -6.77
N TYR A 20 20.68 5.80 -7.53
CA TYR A 20 21.92 5.25 -6.97
C TYR A 20 22.68 6.29 -6.16
N GLY A 21 23.01 5.93 -4.92
CA GLY A 21 23.78 6.80 -4.01
C GLY A 21 22.97 7.96 -3.40
N VAL A 22 21.69 8.13 -3.75
CA VAL A 22 20.85 9.19 -3.19
C VAL A 22 20.28 8.74 -1.84
N PRO A 23 20.61 9.43 -0.72
CA PRO A 23 20.20 9.02 0.60
C PRO A 23 18.70 9.21 0.82
N THR A 24 18.04 8.20 1.40
CA THR A 24 16.63 8.31 1.84
C THR A 24 16.53 8.64 3.33
N TYR A 25 17.65 8.60 4.03
CA TYR A 25 17.77 8.94 5.43
C TYR A 25 18.97 9.84 5.66
N CYS A 26 18.73 10.98 6.30
CA CYS A 26 19.69 12.00 6.66
C CYS A 26 19.51 12.33 8.14
N ALA A 27 20.45 11.88 8.98
CA ALA A 27 20.35 12.09 10.42
C ALA A 27 20.65 13.56 10.79
N HIS A 28 19.63 14.30 11.22
CA HIS A 28 19.79 15.70 11.62
C HIS A 28 20.69 15.87 12.85
N ASN A 29 20.71 14.89 13.76
CA ASN A 29 21.43 14.98 15.03
C ASN A 29 22.77 14.22 15.06
N ARG A 30 23.13 13.50 13.98
CA ARG A 30 24.39 12.75 13.91
C ARG A 30 25.30 13.34 12.85
N VAL A 31 26.30 14.07 13.31
CA VAL A 31 27.36 14.63 12.47
C VAL A 31 28.65 13.86 12.70
N GLY A 32 29.30 13.44 11.64
CA GLY A 32 30.61 12.78 11.72
C GLY A 32 31.65 13.75 12.27
N ARG A 33 32.26 13.43 13.41
CA ARG A 33 33.25 14.31 14.08
C ARG A 33 34.43 14.71 13.19
N LEU A 34 34.77 13.90 12.19
CA LEU A 34 35.90 14.12 11.28
C LEU A 34 35.48 14.81 9.97
N SER A 35 34.27 14.56 9.46
CA SER A 35 33.80 15.10 8.18
C SER A 35 32.97 16.37 8.33
N GLY A 36 32.39 16.61 9.51
CA GLY A 36 31.40 17.66 9.71
C GLY A 36 30.09 17.44 8.94
N GLN A 37 29.94 16.29 8.26
CA GLN A 37 28.75 15.96 7.49
C GLN A 37 27.77 15.14 8.30
N HIS A 38 26.48 15.34 8.01
CA HIS A 38 25.42 14.52 8.55
C HIS A 38 25.58 13.07 8.09
N PHE A 39 25.25 12.13 8.98
CA PHE A 39 25.19 10.72 8.62
C PHE A 39 24.04 10.50 7.64
N GLN A 40 24.33 9.83 6.53
CA GLN A 40 23.38 9.57 5.45
C GLN A 40 23.39 8.08 5.08
N SER A 41 22.21 7.55 4.72
CA SER A 41 22.06 6.16 4.30
C SER A 41 20.86 5.97 3.36
N ILE A 42 20.86 4.85 2.64
CA ILE A 42 19.74 4.41 1.80
C ILE A 42 19.10 3.21 2.49
N ILE A 43 17.92 3.41 3.08
CA ILE A 43 17.25 2.36 3.87
C ILE A 43 15.78 2.17 3.47
N ASP A 44 15.22 3.08 2.68
CA ASP A 44 13.85 3.02 2.17
C ASP A 44 13.88 2.52 0.72
N LEU A 45 13.38 1.31 0.47
CA LEU A 45 13.58 0.61 -0.80
C LEU A 45 12.26 0.33 -1.53
N PHE A 46 12.25 0.56 -2.84
CA PHE A 46 11.23 0.10 -3.75
C PHE A 46 11.69 -1.18 -4.45
N LEU A 47 10.91 -2.24 -4.27
CA LEU A 47 11.18 -3.56 -4.81
C LEU A 47 10.03 -4.02 -5.70
N SER A 48 10.33 -4.71 -6.80
CA SER A 48 9.31 -5.42 -7.58
C SER A 48 9.85 -6.75 -8.10
N SER A 49 8.94 -7.69 -8.37
CA SER A 49 9.25 -8.94 -9.08
C SER A 49 9.16 -8.81 -10.60
N GLN A 50 8.78 -7.63 -11.10
CA GLN A 50 8.56 -7.37 -12.53
C GLN A 50 9.24 -6.08 -12.96
N GLN A 51 9.68 -6.04 -14.21
CA GLN A 51 10.20 -4.83 -14.84
C GLN A 51 9.09 -3.78 -14.96
N LEU A 52 9.35 -2.58 -14.43
CA LEU A 52 8.44 -1.45 -14.60
C LEU A 52 8.65 -0.78 -15.95
N ILE A 53 7.57 -0.25 -16.52
CA ILE A 53 7.60 0.45 -17.81
C ILE A 53 7.83 1.94 -17.56
N ALA A 54 8.89 2.49 -18.19
CA ALA A 54 9.31 3.88 -18.03
C ALA A 54 9.31 4.37 -16.57
N PRO A 55 9.98 3.65 -15.64
CA PRO A 55 9.96 4.02 -14.25
C PRO A 55 10.78 5.28 -14.00
N ARG A 56 10.30 6.12 -13.08
CA ARG A 56 11.00 7.31 -12.60
C ARG A 56 10.91 7.37 -11.09
N MET A 57 12.05 7.57 -10.46
CA MET A 57 12.17 7.73 -9.02
C MET A 57 12.64 9.14 -8.67
N VAL A 58 12.10 9.71 -7.59
CA VAL A 58 12.56 10.98 -7.03
C VAL A 58 12.60 10.85 -5.51
N VAL A 59 13.75 11.20 -4.92
CA VAL A 59 13.91 11.38 -3.47
C VAL A 59 13.72 12.86 -3.18
N HIS A 60 12.83 13.18 -2.25
CA HIS A 60 12.43 14.56 -1.95
C HIS A 60 13.07 15.02 -0.64
N GLU A 61 14.16 15.78 -0.74
CA GLU A 61 14.86 16.32 0.43
C GLU A 61 14.05 17.45 1.10
N ASP A 62 13.28 18.20 0.32
CA ASP A 62 12.48 19.35 0.73
C ASP A 62 11.15 18.98 1.41
N LEU A 63 10.69 17.74 1.24
CA LEU A 63 9.41 17.25 1.77
C LEU A 63 9.57 16.44 3.07
N SER A 64 10.74 16.48 3.70
CA SER A 64 11.08 15.67 4.88
C SER A 64 10.29 16.06 6.14
N LEU A 65 9.61 17.22 6.17
CA LEU A 65 8.72 17.69 7.25
C LEU A 65 9.27 17.50 8.70
N GLY A 66 10.57 17.66 8.90
CA GLY A 66 11.23 17.48 10.20
C GLY A 66 11.55 16.02 10.59
N SER A 67 11.31 15.07 9.70
CA SER A 67 11.81 13.69 9.78
C SER A 67 13.24 13.60 9.27
N ASP A 68 14.02 12.64 9.80
CA ASP A 68 15.30 12.24 9.21
C ASP A 68 15.12 11.46 7.89
N HIS A 69 13.91 11.00 7.57
CA HIS A 69 13.61 10.30 6.32
C HIS A 69 13.15 11.29 5.24
N CYS A 70 13.72 11.14 4.04
CA CYS A 70 13.30 11.83 2.83
C CYS A 70 12.25 10.99 2.10
N PRO A 71 11.03 11.51 1.86
CA PRO A 71 10.03 10.82 1.06
C PRO A 71 10.55 10.44 -0.32
N VAL A 72 10.17 9.26 -0.80
CA VAL A 72 10.58 8.76 -2.12
C VAL A 72 9.35 8.44 -2.95
N THR A 73 9.30 8.97 -4.17
CA THR A 73 8.23 8.70 -5.13
C THR A 73 8.74 7.80 -6.24
N LEU A 74 8.02 6.71 -6.52
CA LEU A 74 8.20 5.89 -7.71
C LEU A 74 6.97 6.02 -8.61
N SER A 75 7.18 6.39 -9.86
CA SER A 75 6.16 6.46 -10.90
C SER A 75 6.52 5.54 -12.05
N CYS A 76 5.52 4.92 -12.67
CA CYS A 76 5.71 4.06 -13.84
C CYS A 76 4.44 4.05 -14.69
N LEU A 77 4.58 3.62 -15.95
CA LEU A 77 3.45 3.35 -16.81
C LEU A 77 2.88 1.97 -16.48
N LEU A 78 1.56 1.91 -16.36
CA LEU A 78 0.87 0.63 -16.30
C LEU A 78 0.66 0.11 -17.72
N PRO A 79 0.82 -1.20 -17.96
CA PRO A 79 0.39 -1.78 -19.22
C PRO A 79 -1.11 -1.48 -19.42
N PRO A 80 -1.57 -1.34 -20.68
CA PRO A 80 -2.99 -1.20 -20.94
C PRO A 80 -3.73 -2.38 -20.29
N PRO A 81 -4.87 -2.13 -19.62
CA PRO A 81 -5.62 -3.20 -18.99
C PRO A 81 -5.98 -4.24 -20.06
N PRO A 82 -5.97 -5.54 -19.71
CA PRO A 82 -6.37 -6.57 -20.66
C PRO A 82 -7.74 -6.21 -21.24
N GLN A 83 -7.90 -6.39 -22.56
CA GLN A 83 -9.20 -6.21 -23.19
C GLN A 83 -10.19 -7.15 -22.50
N SER A 84 -11.23 -6.57 -21.90
CA SER A 84 -12.18 -7.30 -21.10
C SER A 84 -12.95 -8.26 -22.01
N ALA A 85 -12.63 -9.56 -21.97
CA ALA A 85 -13.39 -10.60 -22.65
C ALA A 85 -14.81 -10.79 -22.06
N HIS A 86 -15.07 -10.14 -20.92
CA HIS A 86 -16.34 -10.16 -20.23
C HIS A 86 -16.86 -8.72 -20.06
N PRO A 87 -18.18 -8.49 -20.16
CA PRO A 87 -18.72 -7.18 -19.82
C PRO A 87 -18.32 -6.84 -18.38
N ARG A 88 -17.70 -5.68 -18.19
CA ARG A 88 -17.40 -5.16 -16.85
C ARG A 88 -18.73 -4.99 -16.14
N LEU A 89 -19.05 -5.87 -15.20
CA LEU A 89 -20.22 -5.76 -14.35
C LEU A 89 -19.95 -4.63 -13.35
N VAL A 90 -20.51 -3.46 -13.62
CA VAL A 90 -20.40 -2.31 -12.73
C VAL A 90 -21.53 -2.41 -11.70
N TRP A 91 -21.16 -2.52 -10.43
CA TRP A 91 -22.12 -2.40 -9.34
C TRP A 91 -22.43 -0.92 -9.16
N HIS A 92 -23.63 -0.48 -9.54
CA HIS A 92 -24.06 0.90 -9.32
C HIS A 92 -24.43 1.08 -7.84
N LEU A 93 -23.44 1.11 -6.94
CA LEU A 93 -23.68 1.10 -5.49
C LEU A 93 -24.64 2.20 -5.01
N SER A 94 -24.75 3.31 -5.75
CA SER A 94 -25.74 4.37 -5.53
C SER A 94 -27.20 3.87 -5.57
N ARG A 95 -27.49 2.82 -6.33
CA ARG A 95 -28.83 2.23 -6.44
C ARG A 95 -29.17 1.29 -5.29
N LEU A 96 -28.27 1.03 -4.33
CA LEU A 96 -28.57 0.12 -3.20
C LEU A 96 -29.77 0.59 -2.35
N SER A 97 -30.06 1.89 -2.37
CA SER A 97 -31.22 2.50 -1.72
C SER A 97 -32.49 2.50 -2.58
N GLU A 98 -32.39 2.16 -3.86
CA GLU A 98 -33.54 2.17 -4.77
C GLU A 98 -34.39 0.90 -4.56
N PRO A 99 -35.73 1.03 -4.56
CA PRO A 99 -36.62 -0.10 -4.30
C PRO A 99 -36.60 -1.18 -5.40
N ASP A 100 -36.14 -0.87 -6.61
CA ASP A 100 -36.00 -1.81 -7.74
C ASP A 100 -34.59 -2.40 -7.88
N CYS A 101 -33.73 -2.22 -6.89
CA CYS A 101 -32.35 -2.73 -6.92
C CYS A 101 -32.28 -4.26 -6.88
N LEU A 102 -32.13 -4.87 -8.05
CA LEU A 102 -32.15 -6.33 -8.23
C LEU A 102 -31.05 -7.09 -7.47
N TYR A 103 -29.93 -6.44 -7.16
CA TYR A 103 -28.80 -7.09 -6.51
C TYR A 103 -28.70 -6.85 -5.01
N ALA A 104 -29.51 -5.96 -4.43
CA ALA A 104 -29.55 -5.77 -2.98
C ALA A 104 -30.02 -7.05 -2.23
N PRO A 105 -31.04 -7.79 -2.70
CA PRO A 105 -31.42 -9.07 -2.10
C PRO A 105 -30.31 -10.12 -2.23
N ILE A 106 -29.70 -10.22 -3.41
CA ILE A 106 -28.61 -11.17 -3.70
C ILE A 106 -27.41 -10.91 -2.80
N PHE A 107 -27.04 -9.64 -2.61
CA PHE A 107 -25.95 -9.26 -1.73
C PHE A 107 -26.25 -9.61 -0.27
N LYS A 108 -27.45 -9.29 0.23
CA LYS A 108 -27.91 -9.64 1.58
C LYS A 108 -27.88 -11.16 1.83
N GLU A 109 -28.29 -11.94 0.84
CA GLU A 109 -28.28 -13.40 0.93
C GLU A 109 -26.84 -13.93 0.97
N ARG A 110 -25.99 -13.50 0.04
CA ARG A 110 -24.60 -13.99 -0.07
C ARG A 110 -23.70 -13.57 1.08
N ILE A 111 -23.94 -12.40 1.67
CA ILE A 111 -23.14 -11.92 2.81
C ILE A 111 -23.56 -12.56 4.14
N LYS A 112 -24.73 -13.23 4.19
CA LYS A 112 -25.31 -13.78 5.43
C LYS A 112 -24.38 -14.77 6.16
N PRO A 113 -23.72 -15.74 5.50
CA PRO A 113 -22.81 -16.65 6.20
C PRO A 113 -21.61 -15.92 6.83
N PHE A 114 -21.07 -14.92 6.13
CA PHE A 114 -19.98 -14.10 6.63
C PHE A 114 -20.42 -13.23 7.81
N ASN A 115 -21.61 -12.64 7.74
CA ASN A 115 -22.18 -11.87 8.84
C ASN A 115 -22.39 -12.73 10.09
N LEU A 116 -22.94 -13.95 9.95
CA LEU A 116 -23.06 -14.91 11.04
C LEU A 116 -21.69 -15.25 11.66
N HIS A 117 -20.69 -15.48 10.82
CA HIS A 117 -19.33 -15.75 11.29
C HIS A 117 -18.73 -14.56 12.07
N LEU A 118 -18.94 -13.33 11.61
CA LEU A 118 -18.53 -12.14 12.35
C LEU A 118 -19.26 -12.00 13.69
N LEU A 119 -20.56 -12.32 13.73
CA LEU A 119 -21.33 -12.28 14.98
C LEU A 119 -20.84 -13.33 15.99
N ASP A 120 -20.47 -14.53 15.52
CA ASP A 120 -19.88 -15.57 16.37
C ASP A 120 -18.53 -15.11 16.96
N LEU A 121 -17.70 -14.42 16.19
CA LEU A 121 -16.41 -13.89 16.64
C LEU A 121 -16.53 -12.74 17.65
N VAL A 122 -17.61 -11.96 17.57
CA VAL A 122 -17.81 -10.76 18.38
C VAL A 122 -18.70 -11.03 19.60
N SER A 123 -19.23 -12.26 19.76
CA SER A 123 -20.11 -12.63 20.86
C SER A 123 -19.49 -13.69 21.79
N PRO A 124 -18.75 -13.30 22.86
CA PRO A 124 -18.19 -14.26 23.80
C PRO A 124 -19.26 -14.96 24.66
N PHE A 125 -20.51 -14.46 24.68
CA PHE A 125 -21.59 -14.94 25.56
C PHE A 125 -23.00 -14.95 24.91
N GLY A 126 -23.11 -14.86 23.59
CA GLY A 126 -24.39 -15.01 22.89
C GLY A 126 -25.38 -13.82 23.02
N LEU A 127 -24.95 -12.67 23.53
CA LEU A 127 -25.76 -11.46 23.56
C LEU A 127 -25.36 -10.51 22.42
N LEU A 128 -26.25 -10.35 21.45
CA LEU A 128 -26.14 -9.32 20.42
C LEU A 128 -26.23 -7.94 21.08
N THR A 129 -25.10 -7.26 21.26
CA THR A 129 -25.13 -5.86 21.68
C THR A 129 -25.44 -5.01 20.46
N ASN A 130 -26.59 -4.34 20.45
CA ASN A 130 -26.91 -3.30 19.45
C ASN A 130 -26.08 -2.01 19.66
N VAL A 131 -24.99 -2.09 20.41
CA VAL A 131 -24.14 -0.95 20.72
C VAL A 131 -23.10 -0.84 19.63
N ARG A 132 -23.21 0.23 18.83
CA ARG A 132 -22.19 0.61 17.87
C ARG A 132 -20.87 0.77 18.63
N PRO A 133 -19.78 0.07 18.25
CA PRO A 133 -18.50 0.31 18.89
C PRO A 133 -18.09 1.75 18.57
N ASP A 134 -17.96 2.57 19.61
CA ASP A 134 -17.35 3.88 19.49
C ASP A 134 -15.87 3.68 19.21
N ILE A 135 -15.47 4.02 17.99
CA ILE A 135 -14.07 4.10 17.61
C ILE A 135 -13.60 5.48 18.10
N GLN A 136 -12.85 5.49 19.20
CA GLN A 136 -12.09 6.66 19.64
C GLN A 136 -10.90 6.92 18.71
#